data_AF-A0A1X1X9U3-F1
#
_entry.id   AF-A0A1X1X9U3-F1
#
_cell.length_a   1.000
_cell.length_b   1.000
_cell.length_c   1.000
_cell.angle_alpha   90.00
_cell.angle_beta   90.00
_cell.angle_gamma   90.00
#
_symmetry.space_group_name_H-M   'P 1'
#
loop_
_entity.id
_entity.type
_entity.pdbx_description
1 polymer ?
#
loop_
_entity_poly.entity_id
_entity_poly.type
_entity_poly.pdbx_seq_one_letter_code
_entity_poly.pdbx_strand_id
1 'polypeptide(L)'
;MSFGPLGGRGGVDAAAHTALTPTTQLLAAAQDEVSADIAALFSAHGRHFQLATAQVGALQGQFIHVLEAGATSYAAADAAGVEQLLLDVLNAPTRALVGRPLIGDGANGAPAERESAARPGPPALPMWAAQPATAGRAAVVVRADPPSR
;
A
#
# COMPACT_ATOMS: atom_id res chain seq x y z
N MET A 1 11.34 18.34 -10.33
CA MET A 1 10.14 19.10 -9.91
C MET A 1 9.82 18.71 -8.49
N SER A 2 10.10 19.60 -7.53
CA SER A 2 9.71 19.41 -6.13
C SER A 2 8.23 19.76 -5.99
N PHE A 3 7.38 18.77 -5.76
CA PHE A 3 6.02 19.01 -5.30
C PHE A 3 6.12 19.48 -3.85
N GLY A 4 6.18 20.80 -3.66
CA GLY A 4 6.16 21.42 -2.34
C GLY A 4 4.94 20.90 -1.55
N PRO A 5 5.05 20.71 -0.22
CA PRO A 5 4.03 20.06 0.58
C PRO A 5 2.80 20.95 0.83
N LEU A 6 2.18 21.58 -0.17
CA LEU A 6 1.09 22.54 0.05
C LEU A 6 0.12 22.60 -1.15
N GLY A 7 -0.84 21.69 -1.18
CA GLY A 7 -2.01 21.83 -2.06
C GLY A 7 -3.28 21.25 -1.44
N GLY A 8 -3.21 20.00 -0.98
CA GLY A 8 -4.35 19.31 -0.35
C GLY A 8 -4.15 19.02 1.15
N ARG A 9 -3.06 18.31 1.52
CA ARG A 9 -2.79 17.87 2.91
C ARG A 9 -2.66 19.03 3.89
N GLY A 10 -1.84 20.03 3.54
CA GLY A 10 -1.62 21.20 4.39
C GLY A 10 -2.87 22.06 4.58
N GLY A 11 -3.86 22.00 3.68
CA GLY A 11 -5.06 22.83 3.77
C GLY A 11 -5.96 22.46 4.96
N VAL A 12 -6.22 21.16 5.12
CA VAL A 12 -7.10 20.66 6.21
C VAL A 12 -6.39 20.74 7.56
N ASP A 13 -5.11 20.38 7.61
CA ASP A 13 -4.31 20.47 8.84
C ASP A 13 -4.11 21.92 9.27
N ALA A 14 -3.84 22.84 8.33
CA ALA A 14 -3.72 24.27 8.66
C ALA A 14 -5.05 24.90 9.08
N ALA A 15 -6.16 24.50 8.45
CA ALA A 15 -7.49 24.94 8.85
C ALA A 15 -7.83 24.44 10.26
N ALA A 16 -7.58 23.16 10.55
CA ALA A 16 -7.76 22.59 11.88
C ALA A 16 -6.87 23.31 12.91
N HIS A 17 -5.61 23.57 12.57
CA HIS A 17 -4.68 24.30 13.43
C HIS A 17 -5.15 25.73 13.73
N THR A 18 -5.67 26.44 12.72
CA THR A 18 -6.22 27.78 12.88
C THR A 18 -7.47 27.79 13.79
N ALA A 19 -8.27 26.73 13.71
CA ALA A 19 -9.46 26.56 14.54
C ALA A 19 -9.17 26.06 15.96
N LEU A 20 -7.95 25.62 16.29
CA LEU A 20 -7.60 25.04 17.61
C LEU A 20 -8.01 25.94 18.77
N THR A 21 -7.39 27.10 18.88
CA THR A 21 -7.62 28.04 19.99
C THR A 21 -9.09 28.49 20.08
N PRO A 22 -9.73 29.00 19.01
CA PRO A 22 -11.10 29.49 19.12
C PRO A 22 -12.15 28.41 19.40
N THR A 23 -11.84 27.12 19.22
CA THR A 23 -12.76 26.01 19.51
C THR A 23 -12.46 25.25 20.80
N THR A 24 -11.27 25.43 21.40
CA THR A 24 -10.85 24.69 22.61
C THR A 24 -10.72 25.58 23.85
N GLN A 25 -10.74 26.90 23.67
CA GLN A 25 -10.64 27.89 24.75
C GLN A 25 -11.88 28.79 24.79
N LEU A 26 -13.08 28.21 24.69
CA LEU A 26 -14.31 28.98 24.82
C LEU A 26 -14.46 29.51 26.24
N LEU A 27 -14.83 30.79 26.35
CA LEU A 27 -15.20 31.43 27.59
C LEU A 27 -16.71 31.31 27.81
N ALA A 28 -17.13 31.22 29.07
CA ALA A 28 -18.55 31.24 29.44
C ALA A 28 -19.19 32.58 29.03
N ALA A 29 -20.40 32.52 28.48
CA ALA A 29 -21.12 33.72 28.05
C ALA A 29 -21.62 34.58 29.23
N ALA A 30 -21.87 33.95 30.37
CA ALA A 30 -22.27 34.57 31.63
C ALA A 30 -21.66 33.81 32.82
N GLN A 31 -21.86 34.34 34.04
CA GLN A 31 -21.28 33.82 35.29
C GLN A 31 -22.06 32.64 35.90
N ASP A 32 -23.10 32.15 35.22
CA ASP A 32 -23.89 31.03 35.67
C ASP A 32 -23.25 29.68 35.30
N GLU A 33 -23.60 28.65 36.07
CA GLU A 33 -23.07 27.29 35.90
C GLU A 33 -23.41 26.69 34.52
N VAL A 34 -24.58 27.01 33.97
CA VAL A 34 -24.99 26.48 32.66
C VAL A 34 -24.11 27.04 31.54
N SER A 35 -23.82 28.34 31.56
CA SER A 35 -22.89 28.97 30.64
C SER A 35 -21.48 28.38 30.73
N ALA A 36 -21.01 28.08 31.95
CA ALA A 36 -19.71 27.44 32.17
C ALA A 36 -19.67 26.00 31.62
N ASP A 37 -20.71 25.21 31.88
CA ASP A 37 -20.82 23.83 31.40
C ASP A 37 -20.92 23.75 29.88
N ILE A 38 -21.67 24.66 29.25
CA ILE A 38 -21.76 24.73 27.79
C ILE A 38 -20.40 25.08 27.18
N ALA A 39 -19.68 26.07 27.72
CA ALA A 39 -18.33 26.42 27.25
C ALA A 39 -17.35 25.25 27.40
N ALA A 40 -17.43 24.51 28.51
CA ALA A 40 -16.62 23.31 28.76
C ALA A 40 -16.96 22.18 27.76
N LEU A 41 -18.24 21.94 27.48
CA LEU A 41 -18.70 20.94 26.51
C LEU A 41 -18.15 21.22 25.11
N PHE A 42 -18.32 22.45 24.60
CA PHE A 42 -17.82 22.82 23.28
C PHE A 42 -16.29 22.80 23.21
N SER A 43 -15.60 23.23 24.27
CA SER A 43 -14.14 23.15 24.34
C SER A 43 -13.65 21.70 24.31
N ALA A 44 -14.37 20.77 24.96
CA ALA A 44 -14.08 19.34 24.90
C ALA A 44 -14.33 18.78 23.49
N HIS A 45 -15.44 19.17 22.86
CA HIS A 45 -15.75 18.79 21.48
C HIS A 45 -14.66 19.26 20.51
N GLY A 46 -14.19 20.50 20.65
CA GLY A 46 -13.07 21.05 19.87
C GLY A 46 -11.82 20.18 19.99
N ARG A 47 -11.46 19.72 21.20
CA ARG A 47 -10.31 18.81 21.38
C ARG A 47 -10.51 17.46 20.69
N HIS A 48 -11.71 16.89 20.75
CA HIS A 48 -12.01 15.63 20.05
C HIS A 48 -11.95 15.78 18.53
N PHE A 49 -12.47 16.88 17.99
CA PHE A 49 -12.38 17.20 16.56
C PHE A 49 -10.92 17.26 16.08
N GLN A 50 -10.03 17.84 16.88
CA GLN A 50 -8.60 17.96 16.55
C GLN A 50 -7.91 16.59 16.54
N LEU A 51 -8.22 15.73 17.51
CA LEU A 51 -7.74 14.34 17.53
C LEU A 51 -8.23 13.55 16.31
N ALA A 52 -9.52 13.70 15.95
CA ALA A 52 -10.08 13.04 14.78
C ALA A 52 -9.42 13.53 13.48
N THR A 53 -9.19 14.83 13.36
CA THR A 53 -8.55 15.42 12.18
C THR A 53 -7.12 14.92 12.01
N ALA A 54 -6.36 14.78 13.11
CA ALA A 54 -5.03 14.18 13.08
C ALA A 54 -5.05 12.72 12.59
N GLN A 55 -6.05 11.93 13.00
CA GLN A 55 -6.21 10.54 12.52
C GLN A 55 -6.52 10.48 11.03
N VAL A 56 -7.40 11.37 10.54
CA VAL A 56 -7.72 11.49 9.12
C VAL A 56 -6.49 11.89 8.31
N GLY A 57 -5.68 12.83 8.81
CA GLY A 57 -4.42 13.24 8.16
C GLY A 57 -3.45 12.07 8.00
N ALA A 58 -3.31 11.22 9.03
CA ALA A 58 -2.48 10.02 8.97
C ALA A 58 -3.01 8.99 7.95
N LEU A 59 -4.32 8.74 7.93
CA LEU A 59 -4.96 7.83 6.97
C LEU A 59 -4.76 8.31 5.53
N GLN A 60 -4.96 9.61 5.28
CA GLN A 60 -4.75 10.20 3.96
C GLN A 60 -3.31 10.02 3.50
N GLY A 61 -2.33 10.16 4.40
CA GLY A 61 -0.92 9.89 4.09
C GLY A 61 -0.68 8.44 3.66
N GLN A 62 -1.24 7.48 4.40
CA GLN A 62 -1.14 6.05 4.07
C GLN A 62 -1.85 5.72 2.74
N PHE A 63 -3.01 6.31 2.49
CA PHE A 63 -3.76 6.12 1.25
C PHE A 63 -2.94 6.53 0.02
N ILE A 64 -2.31 7.71 0.06
CA ILE A 64 -1.46 8.17 -1.04
C ILE A 64 -0.25 7.26 -1.23
N HIS A 65 0.38 6.82 -0.14
CA HIS A 65 1.53 5.91 -0.23
C HIS A 65 1.16 4.58 -0.91
N VAL A 66 0.02 3.98 -0.53
CA VAL A 66 -0.46 2.74 -1.16
C VAL A 66 -0.84 2.97 -2.62
N LEU A 67 -1.43 4.13 -2.95
CA LEU A 67 -1.78 4.48 -4.32
C LEU A 67 -0.54 4.60 -5.22
N GLU A 68 0.53 5.24 -4.72
CA GLU A 68 1.81 5.35 -5.42
C GLU A 68 2.47 3.98 -5.63
N ALA A 69 2.45 3.12 -4.60
CA ALA A 69 2.93 1.74 -4.70
C ALA A 69 2.13 0.91 -5.73
N GLY A 70 0.82 1.10 -5.79
CA GLY A 70 -0.04 0.49 -6.81
C GLY A 70 0.31 0.94 -8.23
N ALA A 71 0.46 2.26 -8.44
CA ALA A 71 0.82 2.83 -9.73
C ALA A 71 2.17 2.32 -10.25
N THR A 72 3.18 2.25 -9.37
CA THR A 72 4.51 1.69 -9.71
C THR A 72 4.44 0.21 -10.04
N SER A 73 3.61 -0.57 -9.33
CA SER A 73 3.41 -1.99 -9.62
C SER A 73 2.77 -2.22 -10.99
N TYR A 74 1.78 -1.40 -11.37
CA TYR A 74 1.19 -1.47 -12.70
C TYR A 74 2.20 -1.12 -13.81
N ALA A 75 2.96 -0.05 -13.63
CA ALA A 75 3.99 0.34 -14.59
C ALA A 75 5.08 -0.76 -14.76
N ALA A 76 5.46 -1.43 -13.67
CA ALA A 76 6.38 -2.55 -13.71
C ALA A 76 5.78 -3.77 -14.45
N ALA A 77 4.49 -4.05 -14.26
CA ALA A 77 3.81 -5.12 -14.97
C ALA A 77 3.73 -4.85 -16.49
N ASP A 78 3.43 -3.61 -16.89
CA ASP A 78 3.44 -3.22 -18.31
C ASP A 78 4.83 -3.37 -18.92
N ALA A 79 5.89 -2.94 -18.22
CA ALA A 79 7.27 -3.10 -18.67
C ALA A 79 7.64 -4.58 -18.86
N ALA A 80 7.32 -5.44 -17.89
CA ALA A 80 7.56 -6.89 -18.00
C ALA A 80 6.77 -7.53 -19.16
N GLY A 81 5.55 -7.06 -19.41
CA GLY A 81 4.76 -7.48 -20.58
C GLY A 81 5.42 -7.10 -21.91
N VAL A 82 5.93 -5.88 -22.03
CA VAL A 82 6.66 -5.42 -23.23
C VAL A 82 7.96 -6.19 -23.43
N GLU A 83 8.72 -6.44 -22.35
CA GLU A 83 9.93 -7.26 -22.40
C GLU A 83 9.62 -8.67 -22.93
N GLN A 84 8.54 -9.29 -22.44
CA GLN A 84 8.11 -10.61 -22.90
C GLN A 84 7.72 -10.61 -24.40
N LEU A 85 6.97 -9.60 -24.87
CA LEU A 85 6.64 -9.45 -26.28
C LEU A 85 7.90 -9.32 -27.16
N LEU A 86 8.89 -8.57 -26.68
CA LEU A 86 10.14 -8.37 -27.40
C LEU A 86 10.97 -9.67 -27.45
N LEU A 87 11.05 -10.41 -26.34
CA LEU A 87 11.64 -11.75 -26.30
C LEU A 87 10.93 -12.69 -27.25
N ASP A 88 9.61 -12.63 -27.34
CA ASP A 88 8.84 -13.47 -28.24
C ASP A 88 9.18 -13.20 -29.72
N VAL A 89 9.28 -11.92 -30.11
CA VAL A 89 9.68 -11.50 -31.47
C VAL A 89 11.10 -11.95 -31.78
N LEU A 90 12.05 -11.74 -30.86
CA LEU A 90 13.46 -12.13 -31.03
C LEU A 90 13.64 -13.65 -31.12
N ASN A 91 12.85 -14.41 -30.36
CA ASN A 91 12.90 -15.86 -30.34
C ASN A 91 12.06 -16.54 -31.44
N ALA A 92 11.23 -15.80 -32.19
CA ALA A 92 10.38 -16.41 -33.21
C ALA A 92 11.17 -17.13 -34.32
N PRO A 93 12.26 -16.57 -34.88
CA PRO A 93 13.05 -17.26 -35.92
C PRO A 93 13.73 -18.53 -35.40
N THR A 94 14.30 -18.50 -34.19
CA THR A 94 15.01 -19.65 -33.62
C THR A 94 14.06 -20.74 -33.16
N ARG A 95 12.88 -20.37 -32.66
CA ARG A 95 11.78 -21.33 -32.46
C ARG A 95 11.34 -21.98 -33.76
N ALA A 96 11.25 -21.24 -34.87
CA ALA A 96 10.87 -21.79 -36.16
C ALA A 96 11.95 -22.72 -36.76
N LEU A 97 13.24 -22.39 -36.57
CA LEU A 97 14.35 -23.13 -37.19
C LEU A 97 14.84 -24.33 -36.35
N VAL A 98 14.88 -24.18 -35.02
CA VAL A 98 15.50 -25.13 -34.08
C VAL A 98 14.48 -25.69 -33.08
N GLY A 99 13.23 -25.23 -33.13
CA GLY A 99 12.19 -25.65 -32.19
C GLY A 99 12.36 -25.10 -30.77
N ARG A 100 13.34 -24.21 -30.54
CA ARG A 100 13.67 -23.68 -29.20
C ARG A 100 13.99 -22.18 -29.24
N PRO A 101 13.62 -21.43 -28.20
CA PRO A 101 14.00 -20.02 -28.08
C PRO A 101 15.53 -19.87 -27.92
N LEU A 102 16.07 -18.77 -28.41
CA LEU A 102 17.50 -18.44 -28.31
C LEU A 102 17.81 -17.78 -26.96
N ILE A 103 17.00 -16.80 -26.58
CA ILE A 103 17.00 -16.20 -25.25
C ILE A 103 16.03 -17.01 -24.40
N GLY A 104 16.58 -17.68 -23.39
CA GLY A 104 15.91 -18.78 -22.69
C GLY A 104 14.63 -18.38 -21.95
N ASP A 105 13.74 -19.36 -21.87
CA ASP A 105 12.49 -19.41 -21.10
C ASP A 105 12.69 -19.89 -19.65
N GLY A 106 13.94 -20.09 -19.23
CA GLY A 106 14.31 -20.66 -17.93
C GLY A 106 14.20 -22.17 -17.85
N ALA A 107 13.81 -22.87 -18.93
CA ALA A 107 13.79 -24.33 -18.97
C ALA A 107 15.16 -24.89 -19.39
N ASN A 108 15.70 -25.82 -18.57
CA ASN A 108 16.92 -26.55 -18.93
C ASN A 108 16.73 -27.28 -20.26
N GLY A 109 17.75 -27.23 -21.13
CA GLY A 109 17.71 -28.01 -22.36
C GLY A 109 17.61 -29.49 -22.08
N ALA A 110 16.51 -30.11 -22.51
CA ALA A 110 16.42 -31.57 -22.51
C ALA A 110 17.50 -32.10 -23.48
N PRO A 111 18.33 -33.07 -23.06
CA PRO A 111 19.16 -33.80 -24.00
C PRO A 111 18.24 -34.41 -25.06
N ALA A 112 18.67 -34.35 -26.32
CA ALA A 112 17.86 -34.79 -27.45
C ALA A 112 17.66 -36.31 -27.41
N GLU A 113 16.71 -36.82 -26.63
CA GLU A 113 16.38 -38.25 -26.62
C GLU A 113 14.95 -38.53 -26.07
N ARG A 114 14.05 -38.72 -27.04
CA ARG A 114 12.93 -39.68 -27.11
C ARG A 114 11.97 -39.80 -25.91
N GLU A 115 10.73 -39.37 -26.14
CA GLU A 115 9.45 -39.91 -25.63
C GLU A 115 9.50 -40.71 -24.31
N SER A 116 9.06 -40.09 -23.20
CA SER A 116 8.41 -40.85 -22.11
C SER A 116 7.56 -39.97 -21.18
N ALA A 117 6.24 -40.19 -21.28
CA ALA A 117 5.17 -40.09 -20.28
C ALA A 117 5.10 -38.87 -19.32
N ALA A 118 4.20 -37.93 -19.65
CA ALA A 118 3.71 -36.90 -18.75
C ALA A 118 2.78 -37.48 -17.67
N ARG A 119 3.12 -37.26 -16.39
CA ARG A 119 2.15 -37.27 -15.27
C ARG A 119 1.54 -35.87 -15.16
N PRO A 120 0.22 -35.70 -15.01
CA PRO A 120 -0.38 -34.37 -14.88
C PRO A 120 0.01 -33.72 -13.54
N GLY A 121 0.51 -32.48 -13.61
CA GLY A 121 0.82 -31.66 -12.44
C GLY A 121 -0.44 -31.09 -11.76
N PRO A 122 -0.35 -30.65 -10.49
CA PRO A 122 -1.48 -30.08 -9.76
C PRO A 122 -1.95 -28.74 -10.37
N PRO A 123 -3.22 -28.34 -10.16
CA PRO A 123 -3.78 -27.14 -10.77
C PRO A 123 -3.04 -25.87 -10.29
N ALA A 124 -2.85 -24.93 -11.23
CA ALA A 124 -2.25 -23.63 -10.97
C ALA A 124 -3.12 -22.82 -9.99
N LEU A 125 -2.50 -22.30 -8.93
CA LEU A 125 -3.14 -21.33 -8.04
C LEU A 125 -3.31 -19.99 -8.75
N PRO A 126 -4.37 -19.22 -8.47
CA PRO A 126 -4.60 -17.94 -9.13
C PRO A 126 -3.51 -16.93 -8.75
N MET A 127 -3.19 -16.03 -9.69
CA MET A 127 -2.12 -15.03 -9.63
C MET A 127 -2.13 -14.07 -8.42
N TRP A 128 -3.24 -13.99 -7.67
CA TRP A 128 -3.30 -13.24 -6.41
C TRP A 128 -2.72 -13.98 -5.20
N ALA A 129 -2.47 -15.30 -5.32
CA ALA A 129 -1.92 -16.14 -4.27
C ALA A 129 -0.37 -16.11 -4.20
N ALA A 130 0.26 -15.14 -4.85
CA ALA A 130 1.71 -14.94 -4.78
C ALA A 130 2.14 -14.76 -3.32
N GLN A 131 2.89 -15.73 -2.80
CA GLN A 131 3.52 -15.63 -1.49
C GLN A 131 4.50 -14.46 -1.52
N PRO A 132 4.48 -13.55 -0.53
CA PRO A 132 5.47 -12.49 -0.46
C PRO A 132 6.85 -13.13 -0.42
N ALA A 133 7.75 -12.68 -1.30
CA ALA A 133 9.14 -13.09 -1.31
C ALA A 133 9.67 -12.95 0.13
N THR A 134 10.04 -14.08 0.73
CA THR A 134 10.56 -14.12 2.09
C THR A 134 11.98 -13.55 2.09
N ALA A 135 12.07 -12.22 2.08
CA ALA A 135 13.27 -11.54 2.55
C ALA A 135 13.29 -11.71 4.08
N GLY A 136 14.35 -12.34 4.58
CA GLY A 136 14.49 -12.81 5.95
C GLY A 136 13.98 -11.82 7.00
N ARG A 137 12.92 -12.22 7.71
CA ARG A 137 12.42 -11.52 8.89
C ARG A 137 13.10 -12.10 10.12
N ALA A 138 13.99 -11.32 10.73
CA ALA A 138 14.34 -11.52 12.14
C ALA A 138 13.03 -11.52 12.94
N ALA A 139 12.76 -12.64 13.60
CA ALA A 139 11.58 -12.83 14.41
C ALA A 139 11.66 -11.95 15.66
N VAL A 140 10.93 -10.83 15.69
CA VAL A 140 10.50 -10.23 16.95
C VAL A 140 9.25 -11.00 17.38
N VAL A 141 9.48 -12.00 18.23
CA VAL A 141 8.42 -12.69 18.98
C VAL A 141 7.96 -11.74 20.08
N VAL A 142 6.85 -11.04 19.86
CA VAL A 142 6.08 -10.44 20.96
C VAL A 142 5.20 -11.55 21.53
N ARG A 143 5.67 -12.18 22.62
CA ARG A 143 4.86 -13.10 23.43
C ARG A 143 3.86 -12.25 24.21
N ALA A 144 2.58 -12.31 23.84
CA ALA A 144 1.49 -11.80 24.64
C ALA A 144 1.16 -12.83 25.74
N ASP A 145 1.21 -12.40 27.00
CA ASP A 145 0.72 -13.15 28.15
C ASP A 145 -0.81 -12.92 28.28
N PRO A 146 -1.64 -13.94 28.54
CA PRO A 146 -3.08 -13.75 28.70
C PRO A 146 -3.43 -13.19 30.11
N PRO A 147 -4.53 -12.43 30.25
CA PRO A 147 -4.92 -11.83 31.52
C PRO A 147 -5.49 -12.88 32.49
N SER A 148 -5.00 -12.88 33.72
CA SER A 148 -5.57 -13.62 34.85
C SER A 148 -6.90 -12.99 35.31
N ARG A 149 -7.92 -13.84 35.50
CA ARG A 149 -9.13 -13.53 36.26
C ARG A 149 -8.84 -13.35 37.74
#